data_AF-A0A251WFU8-F1
#
_entry.id   AF-A0A251WFU8-F1
#
_cell.length_a   1.000
_cell.length_b   1.000
_cell.length_c   1.000
_cell.angle_alpha   90.00
_cell.angle_beta   90.00
_cell.angle_gamma   90.00
#
_symmetry.space_group_name_H-M   'P 1'
#
loop_
_entity.id
_entity.type
_entity.pdbx_description
1 polymer ?
#
loop_
_entity_poly.entity_id
_entity_poly.type
_entity_poly.pdbx_seq_one_letter_code
_entity_poly.pdbx_strand_id
1 'polypeptide(L)'
;MSSASPVVPTSTVGFLPLHDFQVLPTTPLSVVVTQFKAQPQLPGVLVMHQEQLLAVLSRSFFFERIMLERPLAKTTAIQQLLSLEQDPPLIVSDTCSIPEAADQALQRRSPVTLDPLVLRFRDGSLRMVDLRDLLVAQAQVQAQTQVQAQTVQAAQQQQLLHYQTTVEQLQQALSEANQTIDVRNLVLQNHQQHLERQQSHLCQKNHEVKQLHKRLETLQSLLDTRIRQVLQQTLDNISEIASGTDRLITTSVGLAKDLETVRNTSNLIQQVSKQARFLGLHTAILVNRFSGEGLEGFSQVISDITQLVNQTSEADRHMGQTLHRIKGNIADLAQIAQIGANSTQTLIQQVGDIDEVLAQLEHLIQAELTIPEAPLLTVDQKSIIQTTRQLMRRIEQVSIVLADLYTQPQHSDLRIMIQNIEQNLKRNVPLANAIAKSSGEAASPPAKTLV
;
A
#
# COMPACT_ATOMS: atom_id res chain seq x y z
N MET A 1 84.49 1.84 16.17
CA MET A 1 83.16 1.59 16.75
C MET A 1 82.48 0.60 15.80
N SER A 2 82.53 -0.69 16.13
CA SER A 2 81.89 -1.71 15.28
C SER A 2 80.42 -1.71 15.60
N SER A 3 79.60 -1.41 14.60
CA SER A 3 78.14 -1.39 14.66
C SER A 3 77.62 -2.80 14.99
N ALA A 4 77.25 -3.02 16.25
CA ALA A 4 76.49 -4.20 16.64
C ALA A 4 75.11 -4.13 15.96
N SER A 5 74.77 -5.18 15.21
CA SER A 5 73.44 -5.36 14.62
C SER A 5 72.35 -5.26 15.70
N PRO A 6 71.16 -4.74 15.39
CA PRO A 6 70.10 -4.60 16.39
C PRO A 6 69.72 -5.97 16.94
N VAL A 7 69.86 -6.14 18.25
CA VAL A 7 69.39 -7.32 18.98
C VAL A 7 67.87 -7.35 18.89
N VAL A 8 67.32 -8.46 18.38
CA VAL A 8 65.87 -8.71 18.27
C VAL A 8 65.45 -9.78 19.27
N PRO A 9 64.14 -9.97 19.57
CA PRO A 9 63.72 -10.91 20.61
C PRO A 9 64.11 -12.37 20.35
N THR A 10 64.46 -12.72 19.11
CA THR A 10 64.94 -14.04 18.69
C THR A 10 66.47 -14.13 18.62
N SER A 11 67.22 -13.12 19.06
CA SER A 11 68.67 -13.11 19.01
C SER A 11 69.29 -14.05 20.05
N THR A 12 70.39 -14.70 19.67
CA THR A 12 71.18 -15.59 20.53
C THR A 12 72.47 -14.90 21.00
N VAL A 13 73.13 -15.47 22.00
CA VAL A 13 74.39 -14.94 22.54
C VAL A 13 75.53 -14.87 21.52
N GLY A 14 75.49 -15.69 20.47
CA GLY A 14 76.46 -15.63 19.37
C GLY A 14 76.43 -14.33 18.54
N PHE A 15 75.39 -13.50 18.69
CA PHE A 15 75.29 -12.18 18.02
C PHE A 15 75.94 -11.03 18.82
N LEU A 16 76.41 -11.31 20.03
CA LEU A 16 77.05 -10.30 20.90
C LEU A 16 78.52 -10.08 20.52
N PRO A 17 79.17 -9.00 21.00
CA PRO A 17 80.62 -8.83 20.86
C PRO A 17 81.38 -10.00 21.51
N LEU A 18 82.21 -10.69 20.71
CA LEU A 18 82.95 -11.88 21.15
C LEU A 18 84.45 -11.60 21.19
N HIS A 19 85.11 -12.21 22.17
CA HIS A 19 86.55 -12.15 22.34
C HIS A 19 87.14 -13.56 22.37
N ASP A 20 88.33 -13.75 21.80
CA ASP A 20 88.98 -15.07 21.63
C ASP A 20 90.42 -15.09 22.13
N PHE A 21 90.79 -14.14 23.00
CA PHE A 21 92.15 -14.04 23.51
C PHE A 21 92.50 -15.22 24.42
N GLN A 22 93.43 -16.07 23.94
CA GLN A 22 93.85 -17.30 24.58
C GLN A 22 95.33 -17.26 24.96
N VAL A 23 95.68 -17.87 26.09
CA VAL A 23 97.07 -17.99 26.58
C VAL A 23 97.33 -19.37 27.17
N LEU A 24 98.60 -19.74 27.25
CA LEU A 24 99.04 -20.97 27.91
C LEU A 24 99.23 -20.73 29.43
N PRO A 25 99.13 -21.75 30.28
CA PRO A 25 99.35 -21.61 31.73
C PRO A 25 100.75 -21.10 32.09
N THR A 26 101.73 -21.36 31.21
CA THR A 26 103.13 -20.93 31.35
C THR A 26 103.37 -19.49 30.89
N THR A 27 102.38 -18.84 30.29
CA THR A 27 102.51 -17.46 29.80
C THR A 27 102.78 -16.50 30.97
N PRO A 28 103.77 -15.58 30.87
CA PRO A 28 104.04 -14.60 31.91
C PRO A 28 102.90 -13.59 32.08
N LEU A 29 102.61 -13.20 33.33
CA LEU A 29 101.58 -12.19 33.65
C LEU A 29 101.78 -10.87 32.89
N SER A 30 103.03 -10.48 32.59
CA SER A 30 103.33 -9.25 31.83
C SER A 30 102.71 -9.21 30.43
N VAL A 31 102.54 -10.37 29.79
CA VAL A 31 101.93 -10.49 28.44
C VAL A 31 100.44 -10.16 28.52
N VAL A 32 99.76 -10.71 29.53
CA VAL A 32 98.32 -10.46 29.77
C VAL A 32 98.09 -9.00 30.19
N VAL A 33 98.94 -8.42 31.04
CA VAL A 33 98.88 -6.99 31.40
C VAL A 33 98.99 -6.11 30.16
N THR A 34 99.92 -6.44 29.25
CA THR A 34 100.12 -5.68 28.01
C THR A 34 98.89 -5.78 27.11
N GLN A 35 98.31 -6.98 27.00
CA GLN A 35 97.10 -7.18 26.22
C GLN A 35 95.89 -6.42 26.79
N PHE A 36 95.66 -6.48 28.10
CA PHE A 36 94.56 -5.73 28.73
C PHE A 36 94.73 -4.21 28.59
N LYS A 37 95.97 -3.70 28.54
CA LYS A 37 96.24 -2.29 28.25
C LYS A 37 95.98 -1.95 26.78
N ALA A 38 96.40 -2.80 25.85
CA ALA A 38 96.19 -2.61 24.42
C ALA A 38 94.71 -2.73 24.02
N GLN A 39 93.95 -3.57 24.71
CA GLN A 39 92.52 -3.82 24.47
C GLN A 39 91.72 -3.59 25.76
N PRO A 40 91.29 -2.34 26.03
CA PRO A 40 90.47 -2.02 27.21
C PRO A 40 89.13 -2.76 27.26
N GLN A 41 88.60 -3.13 26.10
CA GLN A 41 87.32 -3.84 25.94
C GLN A 41 87.45 -5.36 26.13
N LEU A 42 88.65 -5.90 26.31
CA LEU A 42 88.84 -7.34 26.52
C LEU A 42 88.36 -7.71 27.94
N PRO A 43 87.30 -8.52 28.09
CA PRO A 43 86.67 -8.77 29.39
C PRO A 43 87.44 -9.79 30.24
N GLY A 44 88.32 -10.57 29.62
CA GLY A 44 89.17 -11.53 30.32
C GLY A 44 90.08 -12.29 29.36
N VAL A 45 90.67 -13.38 29.86
CA VAL A 45 91.56 -14.25 29.10
C VAL A 45 91.14 -15.70 29.27
N LEU A 46 91.13 -16.45 28.16
CA LEU A 46 90.93 -17.89 28.16
C LEU A 46 92.27 -18.59 28.39
N VAL A 47 92.39 -19.38 29.46
CA VAL A 47 93.61 -20.15 29.73
C VAL A 47 93.44 -21.58 29.23
N MET A 48 94.23 -21.95 28.23
CA MET A 48 94.08 -23.18 27.47
C MET A 48 95.32 -24.07 27.63
N HIS A 49 95.13 -25.38 27.82
CA HIS A 49 96.20 -26.37 27.74
C HIS A 49 95.74 -27.56 26.91
N GLN A 50 96.45 -27.88 25.83
CA GLN A 50 96.12 -29.02 24.94
C GLN A 50 94.63 -29.02 24.51
N GLU A 51 94.15 -27.86 24.02
CA GLU A 51 92.76 -27.62 23.58
C GLU A 51 91.67 -27.70 24.67
N GLN A 52 92.06 -27.91 25.92
CA GLN A 52 91.14 -27.88 27.06
C GLN A 52 91.15 -26.50 27.73
N LEU A 53 89.95 -25.95 27.97
CA LEU A 53 89.77 -24.75 28.78
C LEU A 53 90.01 -25.10 30.25
N LEU A 54 91.06 -24.54 30.82
CA LEU A 54 91.39 -24.74 32.23
C LEU A 54 90.68 -23.72 33.12
N ALA A 55 90.65 -22.45 32.70
CA ALA A 55 90.06 -21.36 33.46
C ALA A 55 89.81 -20.13 32.60
N VAL A 56 89.02 -19.20 33.14
CA VAL A 56 88.73 -17.91 32.52
C VAL A 56 89.10 -16.82 33.51
N LEU A 57 90.18 -16.11 33.23
CA LEU A 57 90.59 -15.02 34.10
C LEU A 57 89.90 -13.73 33.67
N SER A 58 88.91 -13.29 34.44
CA SER A 58 88.29 -11.99 34.19
C SER A 58 89.29 -10.87 34.40
N ARG A 59 89.11 -9.78 33.64
CA ARG A 59 89.97 -8.59 33.74
C ARG A 59 89.94 -8.00 35.15
N SER A 60 88.76 -7.96 35.77
CA SER A 60 88.56 -7.49 37.15
C SER A 60 89.32 -8.36 38.14
N PHE A 61 89.12 -9.68 38.11
CA PHE A 61 89.80 -10.61 39.00
C PHE A 61 91.33 -10.53 38.85
N PHE A 62 91.82 -10.46 37.62
CA PHE A 62 93.24 -10.35 37.30
C PHE A 62 93.88 -9.09 37.93
N PHE A 63 93.27 -7.92 37.77
CA PHE A 63 93.80 -6.69 38.36
C PHE A 63 93.59 -6.62 39.87
N GLU A 64 92.47 -7.13 40.39
CA GLU A 64 92.22 -7.21 41.83
C GLU A 64 93.32 -8.03 42.52
N ARG A 65 93.61 -9.24 42.03
CA ARG A 65 94.62 -10.13 42.61
C ARG A 65 96.04 -9.57 42.48
N ILE A 66 96.40 -9.02 41.33
CA ILE A 66 97.74 -8.42 41.11
C ILE A 66 97.97 -7.18 42.00
N MET A 67 96.91 -6.45 42.36
CA MET A 67 97.02 -5.24 43.18
C MET A 67 96.95 -5.52 44.70
N LEU A 68 96.20 -6.54 45.13
CA LEU A 68 95.99 -6.88 46.55
C LEU A 68 97.01 -7.88 47.09
N GLU A 69 97.44 -8.86 46.29
CA GLU A 69 98.47 -9.81 46.68
C GLU A 69 99.84 -9.27 46.23
N ARG A 70 100.83 -9.31 47.14
CA ARG A 70 102.22 -8.79 46.96
C ARG A 70 102.66 -8.80 45.50
N PRO A 71 103.35 -7.76 44.98
CA PRO A 71 103.65 -7.62 43.56
C PRO A 71 104.28 -8.91 43.02
N LEU A 72 103.45 -9.74 42.40
CA LEU A 72 103.90 -10.96 41.75
C LEU A 72 104.94 -10.50 40.72
N ALA A 73 106.10 -11.16 40.72
CA ALA A 73 107.15 -10.81 39.79
C ALA A 73 106.57 -10.81 38.37
N LYS A 74 106.93 -9.82 37.54
CA LYS A 74 106.40 -9.71 36.17
C LYS A 74 106.65 -10.99 35.32
N THR A 75 107.56 -11.85 35.77
CA THR A 75 107.94 -13.15 35.19
C THR A 75 107.13 -14.33 35.71
N THR A 76 106.23 -14.15 36.68
CA THR A 76 105.35 -15.20 37.20
C THR A 76 104.42 -15.71 36.09
N ALA A 77 104.24 -17.03 36.02
CA ALA A 77 103.33 -17.67 35.07
C ALA A 77 101.87 -17.60 35.56
N ILE A 78 100.92 -17.52 34.61
CA ILE A 78 99.48 -17.43 34.88
C ILE A 78 98.96 -18.57 35.75
N GLN A 79 99.53 -19.77 35.64
CA GLN A 79 99.14 -20.94 36.44
C GLN A 79 99.15 -20.70 37.96
N GLN A 80 100.01 -19.78 38.46
CA GLN A 80 100.04 -19.44 39.89
C GLN A 80 98.78 -18.68 40.34
N LEU A 81 98.13 -17.92 39.45
CA LEU A 81 96.84 -17.27 39.72
C LEU A 81 95.68 -18.26 39.64
N LEU A 82 95.76 -19.25 38.73
CA LEU A 82 94.72 -20.27 38.54
C LEU A 82 94.53 -21.17 39.75
N SER A 83 95.59 -21.39 40.54
CA SER A 83 95.53 -22.23 41.74
C SER A 83 94.68 -21.62 42.87
N LEU A 84 94.30 -20.34 42.74
CA LEU A 84 93.49 -19.59 43.69
C LEU A 84 92.01 -19.49 43.26
N GLU A 85 91.68 -19.88 42.03
CA GLU A 85 90.34 -19.83 41.45
C GLU A 85 89.70 -21.23 41.55
N GLN A 86 88.53 -21.34 42.20
CA GLN A 86 87.92 -22.64 42.54
C GLN A 86 86.65 -22.97 41.76
N ASP A 87 86.05 -22.00 41.06
CA ASP A 87 84.78 -22.19 40.36
C ASP A 87 85.00 -22.40 38.85
N PRO A 88 84.32 -23.38 38.22
CA PRO A 88 84.44 -23.60 36.79
C PRO A 88 83.78 -22.47 35.99
N PRO A 89 84.35 -22.10 34.83
CA PRO A 89 83.73 -21.09 33.98
C PRO A 89 82.38 -21.57 33.45
N LEU A 90 81.38 -20.69 33.41
CA LEU A 90 80.10 -21.00 32.78
C LEU A 90 80.29 -21.03 31.26
N ILE A 91 80.02 -22.19 30.67
CA ILE A 91 80.08 -22.42 29.23
C ILE A 91 78.65 -22.62 28.71
N VAL A 92 78.22 -21.77 27.77
CA VAL A 92 76.92 -21.92 27.08
C VAL A 92 77.14 -22.10 25.58
N SER A 93 76.12 -22.61 24.89
CA SER A 93 76.14 -22.70 23.42
C SER A 93 75.94 -21.33 22.77
N ASP A 94 76.57 -21.10 21.62
CA ASP A 94 76.37 -19.93 20.75
C ASP A 94 74.90 -19.72 20.32
N THR A 95 74.09 -20.78 20.33
CA THR A 95 72.66 -20.74 20.01
C THR A 95 71.75 -20.50 21.21
N CYS A 96 72.30 -20.37 22.43
CA CYS A 96 71.51 -20.05 23.61
C CYS A 96 70.86 -18.67 23.48
N SER A 97 69.61 -18.53 23.89
CA SER A 97 68.92 -17.24 23.84
C SER A 97 69.55 -16.25 24.82
N ILE A 98 69.54 -14.96 24.48
CA ILE A 98 70.09 -13.91 25.34
C ILE A 98 69.44 -13.90 26.74
N PRO A 99 68.11 -14.04 26.91
CA PRO A 99 67.49 -14.15 28.23
C PRO A 99 67.95 -15.33 29.06
N GLU A 100 68.05 -16.50 28.42
CA GLU A 100 68.45 -17.73 29.08
C GLU A 100 69.91 -17.67 29.52
N ALA A 101 70.81 -17.15 28.68
CA ALA A 101 72.21 -16.98 29.04
C ALA A 101 72.42 -15.91 30.13
N ALA A 102 71.65 -14.82 30.11
CA ALA A 102 71.67 -13.80 31.15
C ALA A 102 71.22 -14.38 32.51
N ASP A 103 70.15 -15.17 32.52
CA ASP A 103 69.66 -15.85 33.73
C ASP A 103 70.70 -16.83 34.30
N GLN A 104 71.28 -17.68 33.44
CA GLN A 104 72.35 -18.59 33.85
C GLN A 104 73.59 -17.85 34.38
N ALA A 105 73.93 -16.69 33.81
CA ALA A 105 75.06 -15.88 34.27
C ALA A 105 74.78 -15.21 35.63
N LEU A 106 73.56 -14.74 35.87
CA LEU A 106 73.17 -14.09 37.13
C LEU A 106 72.96 -15.07 38.29
N GLN A 107 72.67 -16.34 37.99
CA GLN A 107 72.51 -17.40 39.00
C GLN A 107 73.85 -17.93 39.57
N ARG A 108 75.00 -17.41 39.12
CA ARG A 108 76.33 -17.81 39.62
C ARG A 108 76.58 -17.32 41.06
N ARG A 109 77.38 -18.08 41.82
CA ARG A 109 77.78 -17.74 43.20
C ARG A 109 78.76 -16.54 43.24
N SER A 110 78.71 -15.81 44.36
CA SER A 110 79.05 -14.39 44.51
C SER A 110 80.54 -13.94 44.56
N PRO A 111 81.52 -14.64 43.96
CA PRO A 111 82.69 -13.92 43.44
C PRO A 111 82.81 -13.91 41.91
N VAL A 112 82.10 -14.79 41.19
CA VAL A 112 82.24 -15.04 39.73
C VAL A 112 81.03 -14.52 38.94
N THR A 113 80.05 -13.91 39.63
CA THR A 113 78.81 -13.40 39.01
C THR A 113 79.06 -12.34 37.94
N LEU A 114 80.18 -11.60 38.01
CA LEU A 114 80.56 -10.57 37.02
C LEU A 114 81.55 -11.06 35.96
N ASP A 115 81.94 -12.34 36.01
CA ASP A 115 82.94 -12.86 35.10
C ASP A 115 82.34 -13.11 33.69
N PRO A 116 83.16 -12.93 32.64
CA PRO A 116 82.72 -13.14 31.28
C PRO A 116 82.18 -14.56 31.07
N LEU A 117 81.21 -14.68 30.18
CA LEU A 117 80.60 -15.95 29.83
C LEU A 117 81.35 -16.58 28.67
N VAL A 118 81.66 -17.87 28.75
CA VAL A 118 82.29 -18.59 27.65
C VAL A 118 81.22 -19.18 26.75
N LEU A 119 81.37 -18.94 25.44
CA LEU A 119 80.56 -19.52 24.40
C LEU A 119 81.34 -20.67 23.75
N ARG A 120 80.67 -21.81 23.62
CA ARG A 120 81.12 -22.91 22.78
C ARG A 120 80.35 -22.89 21.47
N PHE A 121 81.08 -22.69 20.39
CA PHE A 121 80.55 -22.74 19.04
C PHE A 121 80.49 -24.18 18.54
N ARG A 122 79.67 -24.40 17.50
CA ARG A 122 79.51 -25.72 16.85
C ARG A 122 80.80 -26.26 16.23
N ASP A 123 81.72 -25.38 15.86
CA ASP A 123 83.06 -25.73 15.35
C ASP A 123 84.05 -26.11 16.45
N GLY A 124 83.61 -26.11 17.72
CA GLY A 124 84.45 -26.39 18.89
C GLY A 124 85.24 -25.18 19.38
N SER A 125 85.18 -24.04 18.68
CA SER A 125 85.88 -22.83 19.12
C SER A 125 85.25 -22.26 20.39
N LEU A 126 86.11 -21.75 21.27
CA LEU A 126 85.72 -21.08 22.51
C LEU A 126 85.96 -19.58 22.36
N ARG A 127 84.92 -18.80 22.67
CA ARG A 127 85.00 -17.34 22.75
C ARG A 127 84.35 -16.89 24.03
N MET A 128 84.53 -15.64 24.40
CA MET A 128 83.96 -15.06 25.61
C MET A 128 83.18 -13.80 25.28
N VAL A 129 82.09 -13.59 26.02
CA VAL A 129 81.26 -12.39 25.96
C VAL A 129 81.27 -11.71 27.32
N ASP A 130 81.36 -10.38 27.31
CA ASP A 130 81.24 -9.58 28.54
C ASP A 130 79.80 -9.69 29.07
N LEU A 131 79.67 -9.92 30.37
CA LEU A 131 78.37 -9.92 31.03
C LEU A 131 77.62 -8.59 30.81
N ARG A 132 78.34 -7.47 30.74
CA ARG A 132 77.75 -6.16 30.49
C ARG A 132 77.03 -6.11 29.14
N ASP A 133 77.65 -6.64 28.10
CA ASP A 133 77.07 -6.68 26.76
C ASP A 133 75.85 -7.63 26.71
N LEU A 134 75.93 -8.75 27.43
CA LEU A 134 74.81 -9.69 27.59
C LEU A 134 73.61 -9.04 28.30
N LEU A 135 73.83 -8.31 29.40
CA LEU A 135 72.76 -7.65 30.15
C LEU A 135 72.16 -6.46 29.39
N VAL A 136 72.98 -5.70 28.64
CA VAL A 136 72.48 -4.64 27.75
C VAL A 136 71.59 -5.24 26.66
N ALA A 137 72.02 -6.34 26.04
CA ALA A 137 71.22 -7.02 25.04
C ALA A 137 69.91 -7.59 25.62
N GLN A 138 69.93 -8.13 26.83
CA GLN A 138 68.74 -8.60 27.54
C GLN A 138 67.73 -7.48 27.79
N ALA A 139 68.20 -6.32 28.25
CA ALA A 139 67.35 -5.15 28.47
C ALA A 139 66.71 -4.66 27.15
N GLN A 140 67.45 -4.71 26.04
CA GLN A 140 66.94 -4.35 24.71
C GLN A 140 65.85 -5.31 24.23
N VAL A 141 66.06 -6.62 24.36
CA VAL A 141 65.07 -7.66 24.02
C VAL A 141 63.78 -7.47 24.82
N GLN A 142 63.90 -7.20 26.13
CA GLN A 142 62.75 -6.98 27.00
C GLN A 142 61.98 -5.72 26.60
N ALA A 143 62.69 -4.60 26.36
CA ALA A 143 62.08 -3.34 25.94
C ALA A 143 61.29 -3.50 24.62
N GLN A 144 61.86 -4.18 23.63
CA GLN A 144 61.18 -4.44 22.35
C GLN A 144 59.94 -5.33 22.50
N THR A 145 60.04 -6.38 23.33
CA THR A 145 58.91 -7.28 23.60
C THR A 145 57.75 -6.54 24.26
N GLN A 146 58.05 -5.63 25.19
CA GLN A 146 57.05 -4.80 25.86
C GLN A 146 56.38 -3.82 24.89
N VAL A 147 57.14 -3.17 24.01
CA VAL A 147 56.58 -2.29 22.96
C VAL A 147 55.66 -3.08 22.03
N GLN A 148 56.08 -4.28 21.58
CA GLN A 148 55.24 -5.12 20.73
C GLN A 148 53.94 -5.53 21.44
N ALA A 149 54.02 -5.99 22.69
CA ALA A 149 52.84 -6.33 23.47
C ALA A 149 51.87 -5.15 23.62
N GLN A 150 52.38 -3.94 23.88
CA GLN A 150 51.55 -2.73 23.97
C GLN A 150 50.91 -2.38 22.63
N THR A 151 51.64 -2.47 21.51
CA THR A 151 51.07 -2.18 20.18
C THR A 151 49.96 -3.17 19.80
N VAL A 152 50.14 -4.46 20.09
CA VAL A 152 49.13 -5.49 19.86
C VAL A 152 47.89 -5.24 20.71
N GLN A 153 48.07 -4.94 22.00
CA GLN A 153 46.96 -4.62 22.90
C GLN A 153 46.21 -3.35 22.46
N ALA A 154 46.92 -2.30 22.06
CA ALA A 154 46.31 -1.07 21.59
C ALA A 154 45.50 -1.29 20.31
N ALA A 155 46.04 -2.04 19.35
CA ALA A 155 45.34 -2.40 18.11
C ALA A 155 44.07 -3.23 18.42
N GLN A 156 44.16 -4.18 19.34
CA GLN A 156 43.03 -5.01 19.74
C GLN A 156 41.94 -4.19 20.44
N GLN A 157 42.32 -3.23 21.29
CA GLN A 157 41.40 -2.33 21.97
C GLN A 157 40.71 -1.36 20.99
N GLN A 158 41.45 -0.83 20.01
CA GLN A 158 40.87 -0.04 18.92
C GLN A 158 39.86 -0.85 18.10
N GLN A 159 40.17 -2.11 17.82
CA GLN A 159 39.27 -2.98 17.07
C GLN A 159 37.98 -3.28 17.86
N LEU A 160 38.09 -3.50 19.19
CA LEU A 160 36.92 -3.68 20.06
C LEU A 160 36.04 -2.43 20.11
N LEU A 161 36.64 -1.24 20.23
CA LEU A 161 35.90 0.04 20.18
C LEU A 161 35.18 0.21 18.85
N HIS A 162 35.87 -0.10 17.74
CA HIS A 162 35.26 -0.02 16.41
C HIS A 162 34.05 -0.97 16.27
N TYR A 163 34.17 -2.21 16.76
CA TYR A 163 33.05 -3.15 16.77
C TYR A 163 31.87 -2.66 17.63
N GLN A 164 32.14 -2.11 18.81
CA GLN A 164 31.12 -1.56 19.70
C GLN A 164 30.36 -0.42 19.02
N THR A 165 31.06 0.57 18.46
CA THR A 165 30.42 1.68 17.74
C THR A 165 29.60 1.20 16.55
N THR A 166 30.08 0.18 15.82
CA THR A 166 29.34 -0.37 14.67
C THR A 166 28.03 -1.04 15.12
N VAL A 167 28.06 -1.79 16.23
CA VAL A 167 26.86 -2.43 16.77
C VAL A 167 25.85 -1.39 17.25
N GLU A 168 26.30 -0.35 17.94
CA GLU A 168 25.45 0.77 18.39
C GLU A 168 24.78 1.47 17.20
N GLN A 169 25.52 1.75 16.12
CA GLN A 169 24.97 2.33 14.90
C GLN A 169 23.90 1.43 14.25
N LEU A 170 24.15 0.12 14.18
CA LEU A 170 23.17 -0.83 13.63
C LEU A 170 21.91 -0.92 14.50
N GLN A 171 22.05 -0.88 15.82
CA GLN A 171 20.91 -0.86 16.74
C GLN A 171 20.07 0.41 16.59
N GLN A 172 20.72 1.57 16.47
CA GLN A 172 20.03 2.83 16.24
C GLN A 172 19.26 2.81 14.91
N ALA A 173 19.91 2.39 13.82
CA ALA A 173 19.26 2.29 12.51
C ALA A 173 18.07 1.31 12.52
N LEU A 174 18.16 0.20 13.25
CA LEU A 174 17.05 -0.74 13.43
C LEU A 174 15.89 -0.10 14.21
N SER A 175 16.18 0.66 15.26
CA SER A 175 15.17 1.37 16.05
C SER A 175 14.41 2.40 15.20
N GLU A 176 15.14 3.20 14.41
CA GLU A 176 14.55 4.18 13.49
C GLU A 176 13.68 3.52 12.41
N ALA A 177 14.13 2.39 11.86
CA ALA A 177 13.36 1.61 10.90
C ALA A 177 12.06 1.07 11.51
N ASN A 178 12.10 0.55 12.74
CA ASN A 178 10.92 0.05 13.44
C ASN A 178 9.92 1.16 13.75
N GLN A 179 10.39 2.33 14.22
CA GLN A 179 9.51 3.50 14.42
C GLN A 179 8.82 3.93 13.12
N THR A 180 9.56 3.91 12.01
CA THR A 180 8.99 4.24 10.69
C THR A 180 7.92 3.24 10.24
N ILE A 181 8.12 1.95 10.54
CA ILE A 181 7.13 0.89 10.29
C ILE A 181 5.88 1.13 11.13
N ASP A 182 6.01 1.47 12.41
CA ASP A 182 4.88 1.73 13.31
C ASP A 182 4.03 2.92 12.83
N VAL A 183 4.69 4.03 12.45
CA VAL A 183 4.01 5.19 11.88
C VAL A 183 3.29 4.83 10.58
N ARG A 184 3.92 4.08 9.69
CA ARG A 184 3.28 3.60 8.44
C ARG A 184 2.09 2.70 8.72
N ASN A 185 2.19 1.78 9.67
CA ASN A 185 1.10 0.89 10.05
C ASN A 185 -0.10 1.67 10.59
N LEU A 186 0.14 2.70 11.40
CA LEU A 186 -0.93 3.58 11.89
C LEU A 186 -1.62 4.33 10.74
N VAL A 187 -0.85 4.87 9.79
CA VAL A 187 -1.40 5.54 8.59
C VAL A 187 -2.24 4.57 7.76
N LEU A 188 -1.74 3.36 7.51
CA LEU A 188 -2.47 2.33 6.77
C LEU A 188 -3.76 1.93 7.48
N GLN A 189 -3.75 1.79 8.81
CA GLN A 189 -4.94 1.49 9.59
C GLN A 189 -5.98 2.61 9.49
N ASN A 190 -5.56 3.88 9.59
CA ASN A 190 -6.45 5.02 9.40
C ASN A 190 -7.06 5.06 7.99
N HIS A 191 -6.24 4.80 6.97
CA HIS A 191 -6.72 4.74 5.59
C HIS A 191 -7.73 3.60 5.38
N GLN A 192 -7.46 2.42 5.95
CA GLN A 192 -8.37 1.29 5.88
C GLN A 192 -9.72 1.61 6.53
N GLN A 193 -9.72 2.23 7.72
CA GLN A 193 -10.95 2.67 8.37
C GLN A 193 -11.72 3.69 7.52
N HIS A 194 -11.03 4.59 6.84
CA HIS A 194 -11.66 5.56 5.95
C HIS A 194 -12.33 4.87 4.75
N LEU A 195 -11.64 3.91 4.12
CA LEU A 195 -12.18 3.13 3.00
C LEU A 195 -13.39 2.29 3.43
N GLU A 196 -13.35 1.67 4.61
CA GLU A 196 -14.48 0.90 5.17
C GLU A 196 -15.71 1.80 5.39
N ARG A 197 -15.51 3.03 5.90
CA ARG A 197 -16.59 4.02 6.02
C ARG A 197 -17.17 4.43 4.67
N GLN A 198 -16.32 4.71 3.68
CA GLN A 198 -16.77 5.05 2.34
C GLN A 198 -17.55 3.90 1.69
N GLN A 199 -17.09 2.67 1.83
CA GLN A 199 -17.76 1.49 1.30
C GLN A 199 -19.12 1.28 1.96
N SER A 200 -19.20 1.42 3.29
CA SER A 200 -20.47 1.37 4.02
C SER A 200 -21.45 2.45 3.53
N HIS A 201 -20.96 3.68 3.31
CA HIS A 201 -21.79 4.77 2.79
C HIS A 201 -22.29 4.49 1.36
N LEU A 202 -21.44 3.97 0.48
CA LEU A 202 -21.83 3.57 -0.88
C LEU A 202 -22.86 2.43 -0.87
N CYS A 203 -22.69 1.42 -0.01
CA CYS A 203 -23.67 0.35 0.15
C CYS A 203 -25.03 0.90 0.62
N GLN A 204 -25.03 1.84 1.56
CA GLN A 204 -26.24 2.50 2.03
C GLN A 204 -26.93 3.27 0.90
N LYS A 205 -26.18 4.06 0.12
CA LYS A 205 -26.71 4.81 -1.02
C LYS A 205 -27.24 3.89 -2.12
N ASN A 206 -26.56 2.79 -2.42
CA ASN A 206 -27.03 1.81 -3.39
C ASN A 206 -28.33 1.15 -2.91
N HIS A 207 -28.45 0.83 -1.62
CA HIS A 207 -29.69 0.33 -1.04
C HIS A 207 -30.84 1.34 -1.16
N GLU A 208 -30.58 2.63 -0.88
CA GLU A 208 -31.55 3.72 -1.05
C GLU A 208 -32.03 3.82 -2.51
N VAL A 209 -31.11 3.77 -3.47
CA VAL A 209 -31.43 3.76 -4.91
C VAL A 209 -32.28 2.55 -5.29
N LYS A 210 -31.94 1.34 -4.81
CA LYS A 210 -32.75 0.13 -5.04
C LYS A 210 -34.15 0.24 -4.44
N GLN A 211 -34.28 0.83 -3.25
CA GLN A 211 -35.59 1.07 -2.63
C GLN A 211 -36.42 2.09 -3.44
N LEU A 212 -35.80 3.17 -3.91
CA LEU A 212 -36.45 4.15 -4.77
C LEU A 212 -36.91 3.55 -6.10
N HIS A 213 -36.08 2.71 -6.71
CA HIS A 213 -36.45 2.00 -7.94
C HIS A 213 -37.67 1.11 -7.73
N LYS A 214 -37.69 0.31 -6.65
CA LYS A 214 -38.86 -0.53 -6.31
C LYS A 214 -40.12 0.29 -6.06
N ARG A 215 -39.99 1.47 -5.43
CA ARG A 215 -41.12 2.40 -5.24
C ARG A 215 -41.61 2.95 -6.58
N LEU A 216 -40.70 3.27 -7.50
CA LEU A 216 -41.05 3.74 -8.83
C LEU A 216 -41.79 2.67 -9.64
N GLU A 217 -41.32 1.42 -9.63
CA GLU A 217 -42.02 0.27 -10.25
C GLU A 217 -43.44 0.08 -9.67
N THR A 218 -43.58 0.22 -8.35
CA THR A 218 -44.89 0.10 -7.68
C THR A 218 -45.82 1.25 -8.10
N LEU A 219 -45.32 2.49 -8.12
CA LEU A 219 -46.09 3.65 -8.56
C LEU A 219 -46.48 3.54 -10.03
N GLN A 220 -45.61 3.03 -10.88
CA GLN A 220 -45.87 2.83 -12.30
C GLN A 220 -47.01 1.82 -12.52
N SER A 221 -46.96 0.66 -11.87
CA SER A 221 -48.02 -0.35 -12.04
C SER A 221 -49.38 0.15 -11.54
N LEU A 222 -49.40 0.90 -10.44
CA LEU A 222 -50.62 1.56 -9.96
C LEU A 222 -51.12 2.63 -10.92
N LEU A 223 -50.22 3.43 -11.49
CA LEU A 223 -50.55 4.48 -12.44
C LEU A 223 -51.11 3.88 -13.74
N ASP A 224 -50.47 2.86 -14.31
CA ASP A 224 -50.93 2.16 -15.52
C ASP A 224 -52.33 1.57 -15.30
N THR A 225 -52.53 0.85 -14.20
CA THR A 225 -53.83 0.28 -13.84
C THR A 225 -54.89 1.37 -13.70
N ARG A 226 -54.57 2.48 -13.02
CA ARG A 226 -55.51 3.56 -12.77
C ARG A 226 -55.86 4.33 -14.04
N ILE A 227 -54.87 4.62 -14.88
CA ILE A 227 -55.08 5.31 -16.15
C ILE A 227 -55.95 4.46 -17.08
N ARG A 228 -55.64 3.17 -17.25
CA ARG A 228 -56.48 2.25 -18.05
C ARG A 228 -57.91 2.19 -17.54
N GLN A 229 -58.11 2.15 -16.22
CA GLN A 229 -59.44 2.16 -15.61
C GLN A 229 -60.21 3.45 -15.95
N VAL A 230 -59.58 4.61 -15.81
CA VAL A 230 -60.22 5.91 -16.08
C VAL A 230 -60.51 6.08 -17.57
N LEU A 231 -59.60 5.66 -18.46
CA LEU A 231 -59.81 5.68 -19.91
C LEU A 231 -60.97 4.77 -20.31
N GLN A 232 -61.03 3.55 -19.77
CA GLN A 232 -62.15 2.64 -20.03
C GLN A 232 -63.49 3.24 -19.58
N GLN A 233 -63.55 3.80 -18.36
CA GLN A 233 -64.76 4.48 -17.87
C GLN A 233 -65.14 5.68 -18.75
N THR A 234 -64.15 6.39 -19.28
CA THR A 234 -64.38 7.53 -20.17
C THR A 234 -64.93 7.06 -21.51
N LEU A 235 -64.40 5.97 -22.07
CA LEU A 235 -64.92 5.36 -23.30
C LEU A 235 -66.35 4.84 -23.14
N ASP A 236 -66.65 4.17 -22.02
CA ASP A 236 -68.00 3.68 -21.73
C ASP A 236 -69.00 4.85 -21.66
N ASN A 237 -68.64 5.93 -20.96
CA ASN A 237 -69.46 7.15 -20.87
C ASN A 237 -69.62 7.83 -22.24
N ILE A 238 -68.56 7.92 -23.04
CA ILE A 238 -68.62 8.49 -24.40
C ILE A 238 -69.53 7.65 -25.30
N SER A 239 -69.45 6.32 -25.21
CA SER A 239 -70.31 5.39 -25.96
C SER A 239 -71.80 5.56 -25.60
N GLU A 240 -72.10 5.75 -24.31
CA GLU A 240 -73.46 6.04 -23.84
C GLU A 240 -73.97 7.39 -24.39
N ILE A 241 -73.12 8.42 -24.40
CA ILE A 241 -73.45 9.73 -24.99
C ILE A 241 -73.66 9.62 -26.51
N ALA A 242 -72.82 8.85 -27.21
CA ALA A 242 -72.94 8.60 -28.64
C ALA A 242 -74.30 7.96 -28.98
N SER A 243 -74.64 6.88 -28.27
CA SER A 243 -75.92 6.19 -28.43
C SER A 243 -77.11 7.10 -28.10
N GLY A 244 -77.02 7.89 -27.03
CA GLY A 244 -78.02 8.89 -26.66
C GLY A 244 -78.23 9.93 -27.76
N THR A 245 -77.14 10.39 -28.37
CA THR A 245 -77.14 11.36 -29.47
C THR A 245 -77.77 10.78 -30.73
N ASP A 246 -77.42 9.55 -31.12
CA ASP A 246 -78.02 8.87 -32.27
C ASP A 246 -79.54 8.66 -32.09
N ARG A 247 -79.95 8.32 -30.87
CA ARG A 247 -81.38 8.21 -30.51
C ARG A 247 -82.08 9.56 -30.59
N LEU A 248 -81.43 10.65 -30.17
CA LEU A 248 -81.96 12.01 -30.29
C LEU A 248 -82.10 12.43 -31.77
N ILE A 249 -81.12 12.15 -32.63
CA ILE A 249 -81.19 12.41 -34.07
C ILE A 249 -82.36 11.64 -34.69
N THR A 250 -82.44 10.33 -34.42
CA THR A 250 -83.50 9.46 -34.97
C THR A 250 -84.89 9.94 -34.54
N THR A 251 -85.05 10.30 -33.26
CA THR A 251 -86.31 10.80 -32.72
C THR A 251 -86.67 12.17 -33.31
N SER A 252 -85.70 13.06 -33.49
CA SER A 252 -85.90 14.38 -34.09
C SER A 252 -86.34 14.28 -35.56
N VAL A 253 -85.75 13.36 -36.32
CA VAL A 253 -86.16 13.06 -37.70
C VAL A 253 -87.57 12.45 -37.74
N GLY A 254 -87.88 11.54 -36.82
CA GLY A 254 -89.22 10.98 -36.65
C GLY A 254 -90.27 12.07 -36.37
N LEU A 255 -90.01 12.93 -35.38
CA LEU A 255 -90.88 14.05 -35.04
C LEU A 255 -91.06 15.04 -36.19
N ALA A 256 -90.01 15.32 -36.97
CA ALA A 256 -90.10 16.17 -38.16
C ALA A 256 -91.06 15.58 -39.19
N LYS A 257 -91.01 14.25 -39.41
CA LYS A 257 -91.91 13.54 -40.30
C LYS A 257 -93.36 13.55 -39.79
N ASP A 258 -93.57 13.28 -38.51
CA ASP A 258 -94.90 13.33 -37.89
C ASP A 258 -95.50 14.73 -37.99
N LEU A 259 -94.70 15.77 -37.76
CA LEU A 259 -95.14 17.16 -37.89
C LEU A 259 -95.58 17.51 -39.31
N GLU A 260 -94.93 16.94 -40.33
CA GLU A 260 -95.34 17.11 -41.73
C GLU A 260 -96.69 16.44 -42.00
N THR A 261 -96.96 15.28 -41.40
CA THR A 261 -98.28 14.63 -41.49
C THR A 261 -99.38 15.45 -40.81
N VAL A 262 -99.11 16.04 -39.64
CA VAL A 262 -100.05 16.93 -38.95
C VAL A 262 -100.28 18.19 -39.77
N ARG A 263 -99.24 18.76 -40.39
CA ARG A 263 -99.36 19.92 -41.29
C ARG A 263 -100.23 19.62 -42.51
N ASN A 264 -100.07 18.45 -43.14
CA ASN A 264 -100.90 18.03 -44.25
C ASN A 264 -102.37 17.85 -43.83
N THR A 265 -102.60 17.30 -42.64
CA THR A 265 -103.94 17.14 -42.06
C THR A 265 -104.58 18.49 -41.73
N SER A 266 -103.83 19.43 -41.15
CA SER A 266 -104.24 20.81 -40.90
C SER A 266 -104.65 21.51 -42.20
N ASN A 267 -103.85 21.40 -43.26
CA ASN A 267 -104.19 21.95 -44.58
C ASN A 267 -105.51 21.36 -45.12
N LEU A 268 -105.75 20.06 -44.94
CA LEU A 268 -107.00 19.41 -45.34
C LEU A 268 -108.19 19.94 -44.52
N ILE A 269 -108.06 20.05 -43.21
CA ILE A 269 -109.09 20.65 -42.33
C ILE A 269 -109.40 22.08 -42.76
N GLN A 270 -108.37 22.86 -43.11
CA GLN A 270 -108.55 24.22 -43.62
C GLN A 270 -109.35 24.24 -44.93
N GLN A 271 -109.09 23.31 -45.85
CA GLN A 271 -109.83 23.18 -47.10
C GLN A 271 -111.29 22.78 -46.86
N VAL A 272 -111.54 21.78 -46.00
CA VAL A 272 -112.88 21.33 -45.62
C VAL A 272 -113.65 22.44 -44.92
N SER A 273 -113.02 23.19 -44.01
CA SER A 273 -113.63 24.34 -43.32
C SER A 273 -114.03 25.45 -44.30
N LYS A 274 -113.17 25.76 -45.29
CA LYS A 274 -113.52 26.72 -46.36
C LYS A 274 -114.72 26.25 -47.19
N GLN A 275 -114.78 24.97 -47.55
CA GLN A 275 -115.91 24.39 -48.28
C GLN A 275 -117.20 24.39 -47.43
N ALA A 276 -117.12 24.02 -46.15
CA ALA A 276 -118.24 24.05 -45.22
C ALA A 276 -118.76 25.48 -45.01
N ARG A 277 -117.86 26.48 -44.96
CA ARG A 277 -118.24 27.90 -44.93
C ARG A 277 -119.04 28.31 -46.16
N PHE A 278 -118.55 27.92 -47.34
CA PHE A 278 -119.22 28.22 -48.62
C PHE A 278 -120.59 27.54 -48.69
N LEU A 279 -120.67 26.27 -48.29
CA LEU A 279 -121.92 25.51 -48.26
C LEU A 279 -122.90 26.10 -47.24
N GLY A 280 -122.44 26.43 -46.03
CA GLY A 280 -123.25 27.08 -44.99
C GLY A 280 -123.81 28.42 -45.46
N LEU A 281 -123.01 29.26 -46.13
CA LEU A 281 -123.45 30.53 -46.70
C LEU A 281 -124.47 30.33 -47.84
N HIS A 282 -124.23 29.36 -48.74
CA HIS A 282 -125.15 29.06 -49.83
C HIS A 282 -126.50 28.54 -49.31
N THR A 283 -126.48 27.67 -48.29
CA THR A 283 -127.68 27.18 -47.61
C THR A 283 -128.40 28.32 -46.86
N ALA A 284 -127.68 29.24 -46.23
CA ALA A 284 -128.25 30.45 -45.64
C ALA A 284 -129.03 31.30 -46.66
N ILE A 285 -128.45 31.49 -47.85
CA ILE A 285 -129.08 32.24 -48.96
C ILE A 285 -130.32 31.50 -49.48
N LEU A 286 -130.26 30.17 -49.58
CA LEU A 286 -131.41 29.35 -50.00
C LEU A 286 -132.55 29.39 -48.98
N VAL A 287 -132.27 29.20 -47.69
CA VAL A 287 -133.27 29.22 -46.61
C VAL A 287 -133.96 30.59 -46.50
N ASN A 288 -133.21 31.69 -46.68
CA ASN A 288 -133.80 33.04 -46.71
C ASN A 288 -134.65 33.33 -47.97
N ARG A 289 -134.46 32.58 -49.07
CA ARG A 289 -135.20 32.76 -50.33
C ARG A 289 -136.49 31.95 -50.42
N PHE A 290 -136.57 30.81 -49.73
CA PHE A 290 -137.77 29.98 -49.68
C PHE A 290 -138.51 30.27 -48.36
N SER A 291 -139.39 31.27 -48.32
CA SER A 291 -140.15 31.63 -47.11
C SER A 291 -141.41 30.75 -46.96
N GLY A 292 -141.32 29.67 -46.18
CA GLY A 292 -142.45 28.81 -45.81
C GLY A 292 -142.44 28.46 -44.32
N GLU A 293 -143.62 28.46 -43.68
CA GLU A 293 -143.79 28.11 -42.26
C GLU A 293 -143.22 26.71 -41.97
N GLY A 294 -142.09 26.66 -41.24
CA GLY A 294 -141.33 25.43 -40.95
C GLY A 294 -139.80 25.58 -40.99
N LEU A 295 -139.28 26.73 -41.44
CA LEU A 295 -137.84 26.94 -41.71
C LEU A 295 -137.03 27.67 -40.61
N GLU A 296 -137.66 28.10 -39.51
CA GLU A 296 -136.95 28.77 -38.39
C GLU A 296 -135.85 27.89 -37.76
N GLY A 297 -136.08 26.58 -37.65
CA GLY A 297 -135.07 25.64 -37.14
C GLY A 297 -133.82 25.52 -38.03
N PHE A 298 -133.94 25.77 -39.33
CA PHE A 298 -132.81 25.71 -40.26
C PHE A 298 -131.87 26.92 -40.12
N SER A 299 -132.41 28.10 -39.80
CA SER A 299 -131.59 29.29 -39.55
C SER A 299 -130.68 29.10 -38.32
N GLN A 300 -131.19 28.46 -37.26
CA GLN A 300 -130.38 28.12 -36.09
C GLN A 300 -129.26 27.13 -36.46
N VAL A 301 -129.58 26.07 -37.21
CA VAL A 301 -128.58 25.08 -37.68
C VAL A 301 -127.50 25.74 -38.54
N ILE A 302 -127.84 26.69 -39.41
CA ILE A 302 -126.86 27.42 -40.23
C ILE A 302 -125.95 28.32 -39.38
N SER A 303 -126.52 28.98 -38.36
CA SER A 303 -125.76 29.77 -37.38
C SER A 303 -124.76 28.89 -36.65
N ASP A 304 -125.20 27.73 -36.15
CA ASP A 304 -124.36 26.76 -35.45
C ASP A 304 -123.24 26.21 -36.36
N ILE A 305 -123.55 25.91 -37.64
CA ILE A 305 -122.54 25.49 -38.64
C ILE A 305 -121.51 26.60 -38.88
N THR A 306 -121.95 27.85 -39.02
CA THR A 306 -121.06 29.00 -39.26
C THR A 306 -120.15 29.24 -38.05
N GLN A 307 -120.69 29.12 -36.84
CA GLN A 307 -119.93 29.21 -35.60
C GLN A 307 -118.88 28.09 -35.49
N LEU A 308 -119.26 26.83 -35.76
CA LEU A 308 -118.34 25.69 -35.76
C LEU A 308 -117.22 25.83 -36.80
N VAL A 309 -117.53 26.32 -37.99
CA VAL A 309 -116.55 26.61 -39.05
C VAL A 309 -115.56 27.69 -38.62
N ASN A 310 -116.04 28.76 -37.99
CA ASN A 310 -115.18 29.82 -37.46
C ASN A 310 -114.27 29.31 -36.33
N GLN A 311 -114.82 28.54 -35.38
CA GLN A 311 -114.05 27.90 -34.31
C GLN A 311 -113.01 26.92 -34.86
N THR A 312 -113.34 26.15 -35.90
CA THR A 312 -112.43 25.22 -36.56
C THR A 312 -111.30 25.97 -37.29
N SER A 313 -111.61 27.09 -37.96
CA SER A 313 -110.60 27.91 -38.63
C SER A 313 -109.67 28.62 -37.65
N GLU A 314 -110.17 29.02 -36.48
CA GLU A 314 -109.36 29.61 -35.42
C GLU A 314 -108.43 28.56 -34.79
N ALA A 315 -108.95 27.37 -34.50
CA ALA A 315 -108.17 26.23 -34.02
C ALA A 315 -107.06 25.82 -35.01
N ASP A 316 -107.35 25.82 -36.33
CA ASP A 316 -106.38 25.52 -37.37
C ASP A 316 -105.25 26.58 -37.43
N ARG A 317 -105.58 27.87 -37.26
CA ARG A 317 -104.57 28.94 -37.18
C ARG A 317 -103.65 28.76 -35.97
N HIS A 318 -104.22 28.41 -34.81
CA HIS A 318 -103.45 28.09 -33.60
C HIS A 318 -102.57 26.84 -33.79
N MET A 319 -103.09 25.82 -34.48
CA MET A 319 -102.34 24.62 -34.83
C MET A 319 -101.16 24.97 -35.74
N GLY A 320 -101.36 25.77 -36.79
CA GLY A 320 -100.30 26.23 -37.68
C GLY A 320 -99.16 26.98 -36.97
N GLN A 321 -99.50 27.87 -36.03
CA GLN A 321 -98.51 28.58 -35.20
C GLN A 321 -97.73 27.62 -34.28
N THR A 322 -98.42 26.67 -33.66
CA THR A 322 -97.81 25.68 -32.77
C THR A 322 -96.89 24.73 -33.54
N LEU A 323 -97.31 24.28 -34.73
CA LEU A 323 -96.49 23.47 -35.63
C LEU A 323 -95.22 24.20 -36.05
N HIS A 324 -95.30 25.49 -36.38
CA HIS A 324 -94.12 26.28 -36.73
C HIS A 324 -93.11 26.36 -35.58
N ARG A 325 -93.59 26.57 -34.35
CA ARG A 325 -92.73 26.59 -33.15
C ARG A 325 -92.09 25.22 -32.88
N ILE A 326 -92.86 24.13 -32.98
CA ILE A 326 -92.33 22.77 -32.80
C ILE A 326 -91.27 22.45 -33.86
N LYS A 327 -91.48 22.89 -35.11
CA LYS A 327 -90.48 22.73 -36.18
C LYS A 327 -89.16 23.43 -35.86
N GLY A 328 -89.21 24.65 -35.32
CA GLY A 328 -88.03 25.37 -34.84
C GLY A 328 -87.29 24.59 -33.75
N ASN A 329 -88.02 24.15 -32.72
CA ASN A 329 -87.43 23.37 -31.63
C ASN A 329 -86.80 22.05 -32.10
N ILE A 330 -87.38 21.38 -33.10
CA ILE A 330 -86.80 20.15 -33.68
C ILE A 330 -85.50 20.45 -34.44
N ALA A 331 -85.43 21.57 -35.16
CA ALA A 331 -84.21 22.00 -35.85
C ALA A 331 -83.08 22.31 -34.84
N ASP A 332 -83.41 23.00 -33.75
CA ASP A 332 -82.46 23.29 -32.67
C ASP A 332 -81.98 22.00 -31.99
N LEU A 333 -82.88 21.04 -31.72
CA LEU A 333 -82.53 19.73 -31.16
C LEU A 333 -81.60 18.93 -32.09
N ALA A 334 -81.86 18.94 -33.40
CA ALA A 334 -81.01 18.28 -34.39
C ALA A 334 -79.62 18.93 -34.45
N GLN A 335 -79.54 20.26 -34.35
CA GLN A 335 -78.26 20.97 -34.31
C GLN A 335 -77.46 20.65 -33.04
N ILE A 336 -78.11 20.66 -31.87
CA ILE A 336 -77.47 20.28 -30.59
C ILE A 336 -76.97 18.83 -30.66
N ALA A 337 -77.77 17.92 -31.21
CA ALA A 337 -77.36 16.53 -31.38
C ALA A 337 -76.16 16.38 -32.34
N GLN A 338 -76.11 17.13 -33.44
CA GLN A 338 -74.97 17.10 -34.36
C GLN A 338 -73.68 17.63 -33.71
N ILE A 339 -73.77 18.69 -32.91
CA ILE A 339 -72.65 19.20 -32.11
C ILE A 339 -72.18 18.12 -31.12
N GLY A 340 -73.13 17.45 -30.46
CA GLY A 340 -72.86 16.29 -29.60
C GLY A 340 -72.10 15.18 -30.32
N ALA A 341 -72.56 14.77 -31.50
CA ALA A 341 -71.94 13.70 -32.29
C ALA A 341 -70.50 14.04 -32.70
N ASN A 342 -70.26 15.27 -33.18
CA ASN A 342 -68.91 15.73 -33.54
C ASN A 342 -67.98 15.80 -32.31
N SER A 343 -68.52 16.20 -31.15
CA SER A 343 -67.75 16.28 -29.90
C SER A 343 -67.36 14.88 -29.41
N THR A 344 -68.30 13.92 -29.44
CA THR A 344 -68.06 12.51 -29.13
C THR A 344 -66.96 11.92 -30.03
N GLN A 345 -67.03 12.14 -31.34
CA GLN A 345 -66.02 11.63 -32.28
C GLN A 345 -64.62 12.18 -31.98
N THR A 346 -64.54 13.47 -31.64
CA THR A 346 -63.27 14.11 -31.27
C THR A 346 -62.70 13.52 -29.97
N LEU A 347 -63.57 13.28 -28.97
CA LEU A 347 -63.16 12.67 -27.70
C LEU A 347 -62.68 11.22 -27.87
N ILE A 348 -63.32 10.43 -28.74
CA ILE A 348 -62.85 9.06 -29.07
C ILE A 348 -61.44 9.10 -29.65
N GLN A 349 -61.17 10.02 -30.59
CA GLN A 349 -59.84 10.17 -31.18
C GLN A 349 -58.80 10.56 -30.12
N GLN A 350 -59.11 11.55 -29.28
CA GLN A 350 -58.19 12.01 -28.22
C GLN A 350 -57.86 10.92 -27.20
N VAL A 351 -58.83 10.07 -26.86
CA VAL A 351 -58.58 8.91 -25.99
C VAL A 351 -57.65 7.90 -26.66
N GLY A 352 -57.81 7.65 -27.96
CA GLY A 352 -56.89 6.80 -28.73
C GLY A 352 -55.45 7.33 -28.77
N ASP A 353 -55.28 8.64 -28.92
CA ASP A 353 -53.96 9.27 -28.92
C ASP A 353 -53.26 9.14 -27.54
N ILE A 354 -54.03 9.15 -26.44
CA ILE A 354 -53.50 8.95 -25.07
C ILE A 354 -52.97 7.51 -24.89
N ASP A 355 -53.67 6.50 -25.42
CA ASP A 355 -53.21 5.10 -25.33
C ASP A 355 -51.87 4.88 -26.06
N GLU A 356 -51.64 5.56 -27.18
CA GLU A 356 -50.36 5.49 -27.91
C GLU A 356 -49.20 6.10 -27.10
N VAL A 357 -49.44 7.27 -26.46
CA VAL A 357 -48.43 7.92 -25.61
C VAL A 357 -48.10 7.07 -24.39
N LEU A 358 -49.08 6.38 -23.80
CA LEU A 358 -48.85 5.47 -22.69
C LEU A 358 -47.99 4.26 -23.08
N ALA A 359 -48.22 3.69 -24.27
CA ALA A 359 -47.41 2.58 -24.78
C ALA A 359 -45.94 3.00 -25.01
N GLN A 360 -45.70 4.23 -25.49
CA GLN A 360 -44.35 4.77 -25.64
C GLN A 360 -43.64 5.00 -24.30
N LEU A 361 -44.36 5.50 -23.30
CA LEU A 361 -43.83 5.68 -21.94
C LEU A 361 -43.41 4.34 -21.31
N GLU A 362 -44.20 3.28 -21.53
CA GLU A 362 -43.93 1.94 -21.03
C GLU A 362 -42.63 1.35 -21.65
N HIS A 363 -42.41 1.56 -22.95
CA HIS A 363 -41.21 1.12 -23.66
C HIS A 363 -39.93 1.85 -23.20
N LEU A 364 -39.99 3.17 -22.99
CA LEU A 364 -38.83 3.95 -22.55
C LEU A 364 -38.32 3.53 -21.16
N ILE A 365 -39.22 3.09 -20.29
CA ILE A 365 -38.87 2.71 -18.92
C ILE A 365 -38.29 1.28 -18.86
N GLN A 366 -38.73 0.37 -19.74
CA GLN A 366 -38.14 -0.98 -19.84
C GLN A 366 -36.73 -0.98 -20.44
N ALA A 367 -36.37 0.02 -21.25
CA ALA A 367 -35.10 0.09 -21.96
C ALA A 367 -33.92 0.56 -21.10
N GLU A 368 -34.16 1.20 -19.94
CA GLU A 368 -33.12 1.81 -19.11
C GLU A 368 -33.21 1.33 -17.67
N LEU A 369 -32.40 0.32 -17.29
CA LEU A 369 -31.71 0.22 -15.98
C LEU A 369 -31.09 -1.18 -15.78
N THR A 370 -30.16 -1.58 -16.65
CA THR A 370 -29.12 -2.54 -16.24
C THR A 370 -28.12 -1.77 -15.38
N ILE A 371 -28.41 -1.62 -14.09
CA ILE A 371 -27.41 -1.18 -13.12
C ILE A 371 -26.32 -2.26 -13.14
N PRO A 372 -25.07 -1.96 -13.54
CA PRO A 372 -24.02 -2.95 -13.49
C PRO A 372 -23.81 -3.35 -12.04
N GLU A 373 -24.13 -4.61 -11.70
CA GLU A 373 -23.55 -5.26 -10.53
C GLU A 373 -22.06 -5.46 -10.79
N ALA A 374 -21.29 -4.38 -10.73
CA ALA A 374 -19.84 -4.48 -10.64
C ALA A 374 -19.51 -4.88 -9.19
N PRO A 375 -18.93 -6.07 -8.94
CA PRO A 375 -18.39 -6.37 -7.63
C PRO A 375 -17.25 -5.38 -7.36
N LEU A 376 -17.45 -4.51 -6.37
CA LEU A 376 -16.61 -3.37 -6.01
C LEU A 376 -15.27 -3.73 -5.33
N LEU A 377 -14.76 -4.94 -5.59
CA LEU A 377 -13.38 -5.34 -5.34
C LEU A 377 -13.02 -6.25 -6.52
N THR A 378 -12.17 -5.78 -7.43
CA THR A 378 -11.53 -6.69 -8.38
C THR A 378 -10.83 -7.78 -7.57
N VAL A 379 -10.90 -9.02 -8.03
CA VAL A 379 -10.26 -10.19 -7.40
C VAL A 379 -8.77 -9.92 -7.07
N ASP A 380 -8.13 -9.04 -7.85
CA ASP A 380 -6.79 -8.51 -7.62
C ASP A 380 -6.61 -7.69 -6.33
N GLN A 381 -7.56 -6.83 -5.93
CA GLN A 381 -7.40 -6.05 -4.70
C GLN A 381 -7.51 -6.92 -3.43
N LYS A 382 -8.36 -7.95 -3.45
CA LYS A 382 -8.43 -8.95 -2.37
C LYS A 382 -7.17 -9.81 -2.31
N SER A 383 -6.63 -10.22 -3.47
CA SER A 383 -5.40 -11.02 -3.53
C SER A 383 -4.18 -10.22 -3.05
N ILE A 384 -4.09 -8.94 -3.41
CA ILE A 384 -3.05 -8.00 -2.95
C ILE A 384 -3.14 -7.80 -1.43
N ILE A 385 -4.32 -7.53 -0.88
CA ILE A 385 -4.50 -7.38 0.58
C ILE A 385 -4.15 -8.68 1.32
N GLN A 386 -4.47 -9.85 0.77
CA GLN A 386 -4.11 -11.14 1.36
C GLN A 386 -2.60 -11.39 1.29
N THR A 387 -1.95 -11.11 0.16
CA THR A 387 -0.49 -11.27 0.02
C THR A 387 0.27 -10.28 0.91
N THR A 388 -0.18 -9.03 1.03
CA THR A 388 0.42 -8.05 1.93
C THR A 388 0.28 -8.47 3.40
N ARG A 389 -0.88 -8.99 3.83
CA ARG A 389 -1.06 -9.55 5.20
C ARG A 389 -0.18 -10.77 5.45
N GLN A 390 0.02 -11.61 4.44
CA GLN A 390 0.85 -12.82 4.55
C GLN A 390 2.34 -12.46 4.65
N LEU A 391 2.78 -11.42 3.94
CA LEU A 391 4.12 -10.83 4.08
C LEU A 391 4.32 -10.20 5.46
N MET A 392 3.34 -9.46 5.97
CA MET A 392 3.40 -8.83 7.30
C MET A 392 3.57 -9.85 8.42
N ARG A 393 2.78 -10.92 8.43
CA ARG A 393 2.93 -12.02 9.42
C ARG A 393 4.29 -12.72 9.34
N ARG A 394 4.86 -12.83 8.14
CA ARG A 394 6.19 -13.44 7.96
C ARG A 394 7.31 -12.53 8.47
N ILE A 395 7.19 -11.22 8.28
CA ILE A 395 8.13 -10.24 8.84
C ILE A 395 8.06 -10.26 10.37
N GLU A 396 6.85 -10.35 10.93
CA GLU A 396 6.64 -10.47 12.38
C GLU A 396 7.22 -11.78 12.95
N GLN A 397 7.06 -12.91 12.24
CA GLN A 397 7.73 -14.17 12.59
C GLN A 397 9.26 -14.08 12.53
N VAL A 398 9.81 -13.40 11.52
CA VAL A 398 11.26 -13.17 11.43
C VAL A 398 11.74 -12.27 12.57
N SER A 399 10.95 -11.27 12.96
CA SER A 399 11.24 -10.41 14.11
C SER A 399 11.27 -11.18 15.43
N ILE A 400 10.33 -12.12 15.63
CA ILE A 400 10.30 -12.97 16.83
C ILE A 400 11.51 -13.91 16.84
N VAL A 401 11.85 -14.53 15.72
CA VAL A 401 13.04 -15.39 15.61
C VAL A 401 14.32 -14.59 15.86
N LEU A 402 14.41 -13.35 15.37
CA LEU A 402 15.52 -12.44 15.67
C LEU A 402 15.58 -12.05 17.15
N ALA A 403 14.45 -11.85 17.81
CA ALA A 403 14.38 -11.56 19.25
C ALA A 403 14.83 -12.75 20.10
N ASP A 404 14.41 -13.98 19.75
CA ASP A 404 14.85 -15.21 20.41
C ASP A 404 16.37 -15.43 20.22
N LEU A 405 16.91 -15.11 19.04
CA LEU A 405 18.35 -15.21 18.75
C LEU A 405 19.21 -14.25 19.58
N TYR A 406 18.69 -13.06 19.93
CA TYR A 406 19.39 -12.11 20.80
C TYR A 406 19.55 -12.63 22.24
N THR A 407 18.78 -13.66 22.64
CA THR A 407 18.86 -14.25 23.98
C THR A 407 19.84 -15.41 24.10
N GLN A 408 20.46 -15.90 23.01
CA GLN A 408 21.41 -17.02 23.05
C GLN A 408 22.87 -16.64 22.72
N PRO A 409 23.85 -16.95 23.59
CA PRO A 409 25.23 -16.51 23.44
C PRO A 409 26.13 -17.59 22.80
N GLN A 410 25.93 -17.97 21.53
CA GLN A 410 26.92 -18.81 20.82
C GLN A 410 27.14 -18.38 19.35
N HIS A 411 28.39 -18.05 19.03
CA HIS A 411 28.84 -17.36 17.80
C HIS A 411 28.90 -18.22 16.51
N SER A 412 28.52 -19.51 16.53
CA SER A 412 28.58 -20.38 15.34
C SER A 412 27.37 -20.24 14.41
N ASP A 413 26.20 -19.92 14.96
CA ASP A 413 24.93 -19.98 14.22
C ASP A 413 24.66 -18.73 13.36
N LEU A 414 25.35 -17.63 13.67
CA LEU A 414 25.19 -16.33 13.02
C LEU A 414 25.61 -16.34 11.54
N ARG A 415 26.64 -17.13 11.16
CA ARG A 415 27.07 -17.27 9.76
C ARG A 415 26.09 -18.07 8.92
N ILE A 416 25.56 -19.18 9.46
CA ILE A 416 24.57 -20.02 8.78
C ILE A 416 23.27 -19.23 8.59
N MET A 417 22.93 -18.35 9.54
CA MET A 417 21.75 -17.50 9.46
C MET A 417 21.87 -16.33 8.48
N ILE A 418 23.01 -15.64 8.40
CA ILE A 418 23.22 -14.60 7.36
C ILE A 418 23.04 -15.22 5.97
N GLN A 419 23.54 -16.45 5.77
CA GLN A 419 23.41 -17.16 4.50
C GLN A 419 21.95 -17.56 4.18
N ASN A 420 21.15 -17.90 5.20
CA ASN A 420 19.72 -18.16 5.04
C ASN A 420 18.87 -16.90 4.80
N ILE A 421 19.24 -15.77 5.42
CA ILE A 421 18.61 -14.47 5.19
C ILE A 421 18.92 -13.99 3.75
N GLU A 422 20.17 -14.09 3.30
CA GLU A 422 20.56 -13.77 1.92
C GLU A 422 19.87 -14.65 0.88
N GLN A 423 19.76 -15.96 1.14
CA GLN A 423 19.04 -16.87 0.23
C GLN A 423 17.54 -16.57 0.18
N ASN A 424 16.91 -16.21 1.30
CA ASN A 424 15.50 -15.84 1.33
C ASN A 424 15.25 -14.47 0.67
N LEU A 425 16.15 -13.51 0.82
CA LEU A 425 16.07 -12.23 0.11
C LEU A 425 16.20 -12.44 -1.40
N LYS A 426 17.20 -13.21 -1.86
CA LYS A 426 17.39 -13.54 -3.29
C LYS A 426 16.19 -14.29 -3.91
N ARG A 427 15.53 -15.16 -3.15
CA ARG A 427 14.31 -15.86 -3.61
C ARG A 427 13.10 -14.95 -3.79
N ASN A 428 13.07 -13.80 -3.12
CA ASN A 428 11.90 -12.90 -3.09
C ASN A 428 12.05 -11.63 -3.95
N VAL A 429 13.25 -11.34 -4.48
CA VAL A 429 13.47 -10.28 -5.50
C VAL A 429 12.51 -10.38 -6.71
N PRO A 430 12.16 -11.57 -7.23
CA PRO A 430 11.21 -11.67 -8.36
C PRO A 430 9.79 -11.21 -8.00
N LEU A 431 9.36 -11.37 -6.73
CA LEU A 431 8.03 -10.98 -6.27
C LEU A 431 7.92 -9.46 -6.06
N ALA A 432 8.99 -8.83 -5.54
CA ALA A 432 9.07 -7.37 -5.41
C ALA A 432 9.08 -6.68 -6.80
N ASN A 433 9.78 -7.25 -7.78
CA ASN A 433 9.80 -6.75 -9.16
C ASN A 433 8.45 -6.94 -9.89
N ALA A 434 7.64 -7.94 -9.51
CA ALA A 434 6.29 -8.10 -10.05
C ALA A 434 5.32 -7.04 -9.50
N ILE A 435 5.50 -6.60 -8.25
CA ILE A 435 4.71 -5.52 -7.62
C ILE A 435 5.09 -4.15 -8.20
N ALA A 436 6.37 -3.91 -8.47
CA ALA A 436 6.84 -2.67 -9.12
C ALA A 436 6.39 -2.55 -10.59
N LYS A 437 6.16 -3.67 -11.29
CA LYS A 437 5.63 -3.68 -12.67
C LYS A 437 4.11 -3.49 -12.76
N SER A 438 3.35 -3.80 -11.70
CA SER A 438 1.88 -3.63 -11.67
C SER A 438 1.44 -2.27 -11.11
N SER A 439 2.33 -1.54 -10.43
CA SER A 439 2.15 -0.15 -10.05
C SER A 439 2.77 0.74 -11.14
N GLY A 440 1.98 1.10 -12.16
CA GLY A 440 2.45 1.88 -13.31
C GLY A 440 3.16 3.18 -12.93
N GLU A 441 4.49 3.17 -13.03
CA GLU A 441 5.32 4.36 -13.02
C GLU A 441 5.28 4.96 -14.45
N ALA A 442 4.40 5.94 -14.64
CA ALA A 442 4.41 6.78 -15.83
C ALA A 442 5.75 7.56 -15.83
N ALA A 443 6.68 7.10 -16.65
CA ALA A 443 7.90 7.81 -16.97
C ALA A 443 7.56 9.23 -17.48
N SER A 444 7.84 10.24 -16.66
CA SER A 444 7.87 11.63 -17.09
C SER A 444 9.06 11.81 -18.05
N PRO A 445 8.89 12.45 -19.22
CA PRO A 445 9.98 12.60 -20.18
C PRO A 445 11.01 13.63 -19.68
N PRO A 446 12.28 13.54 -20.12
CA PRO A 446 13.33 14.43 -19.67
C PRO A 446 13.07 15.85 -20.17
N ALA A 447 13.15 16.82 -19.26
CA ALA A 447 13.15 18.23 -19.59
C ALA A 447 14.29 18.53 -20.57
N LYS A 448 13.93 18.94 -21.79
CA LYS A 448 14.85 19.55 -22.74
C LYS A 448 15.27 20.91 -22.20
N THR A 449 16.54 21.02 -21.86
CA THR A 449 17.26 22.30 -21.78
C THR A 449 17.24 22.94 -23.16
N LEU A 450 16.74 24.18 -23.27
CA LEU A 450 17.03 25.07 -24.39
C LEU A 450 16.79 26.54 -23.98
N VAL A 451 17.90 27.29 -24.06
CA VAL A 451 18.17 28.72 -23.84
C VAL A 451 18.34 29.16 -22.39
#